data_AF-A0A7W1C5J6-F1
#
_entry.id   AF-A0A7W1C5J6-F1
#
_cell.length_a   1.000
_cell.length_b   1.000
_cell.length_c   1.000
_cell.angle_alpha   90.00
_cell.angle_beta   90.00
_cell.angle_gamma   90.00
#
_symmetry.space_group_name_H-M   'P 1'
#
loop_
_entity.id
_entity.type
_entity.pdbx_description
1 polymer ?
#
loop_
_entity_poly.entity_id
_entity_poly.type
_entity_poly.pdbx_seq_one_letter_code
_entity_poly.pdbx_strand_id
1 'polypeptide(L)'
;AMAGCAGEEPDGRDELTIVSHGGPVRDYVGLVDTLRSMGLAIQPAGTIRQPFFGPPASSLTVGDGQIQIFEFPDSNAARSAASRVDPDGRTVGTTMVSWVATPHFYRRGRLLVIYVGEEEAARAALRAVLGTPFAGG
;
A
#
# COMPACT_ATOMS: atom_id res chain seq x y z
N ALA A 1 13.78 16.52 -57.52
CA ALA A 1 12.36 16.44 -57.11
C ALA A 1 12.02 14.99 -56.80
N MET A 2 11.18 14.77 -55.78
CA MET A 2 10.55 13.50 -55.34
C MET A 2 11.53 12.49 -54.71
N ALA A 3 11.55 12.25 -53.39
CA ALA A 3 10.57 11.58 -52.51
C ALA A 3 10.80 10.07 -52.38
N GLY A 4 10.79 9.56 -51.13
CA GLY A 4 10.49 8.15 -50.85
C GLY A 4 11.33 7.50 -49.75
N CYS A 5 10.82 7.56 -48.52
CA CYS A 5 11.25 6.73 -47.39
C CYS A 5 10.92 5.25 -47.65
N ALA A 6 11.83 4.34 -47.26
CA ALA A 6 11.49 2.93 -47.05
C ALA A 6 12.38 2.35 -45.94
N GLY A 7 11.71 1.92 -44.85
CA GLY A 7 12.01 0.79 -43.99
C GLY A 7 13.41 0.61 -43.42
N GLU A 8 13.52 0.75 -42.09
CA GLU A 8 14.30 -0.17 -41.27
C GLU A 8 13.64 -0.24 -39.89
N GLU A 9 12.97 -1.36 -39.62
CA GLU A 9 12.56 -1.78 -38.28
C GLU A 9 13.83 -2.14 -37.50
N PRO A 10 14.08 -1.57 -36.31
CA PRO A 10 15.08 -2.13 -35.42
C PRO A 10 14.42 -3.10 -34.44
N ASP A 11 14.94 -4.34 -34.50
CA ASP A 11 14.96 -5.34 -33.45
C ASP A 11 15.29 -4.70 -32.08
N GLY A 12 14.47 -5.01 -31.08
CA GLY A 12 14.60 -4.46 -29.73
C GLY A 12 14.17 -5.47 -28.69
N ARG A 13 14.92 -6.57 -28.60
CA ARG A 13 14.97 -7.38 -27.37
C ARG A 13 15.72 -6.57 -26.31
N ASP A 14 15.08 -5.56 -25.75
CA ASP A 14 15.66 -4.76 -24.68
C ASP A 14 14.82 -4.89 -23.41
N GLU A 15 15.46 -5.55 -22.45
CA GLU A 15 15.33 -5.41 -21.02
C GLU A 15 13.94 -5.51 -20.39
N LEU A 16 13.86 -6.47 -19.47
CA LEU A 16 13.01 -6.44 -18.30
C LEU A 16 13.17 -5.07 -17.61
N THR A 17 12.43 -4.06 -18.05
CA THR A 17 12.28 -2.82 -17.30
C THR A 17 11.66 -3.20 -15.99
N ILE A 18 12.49 -3.33 -14.95
CA ILE A 18 12.08 -3.12 -13.59
C ILE A 18 11.50 -1.72 -13.62
N VAL A 19 10.17 -1.62 -13.70
CA VAL A 19 9.47 -0.37 -13.54
C VAL A 19 9.66 0.02 -12.09
N SER A 20 10.82 0.60 -11.79
CA SER A 20 11.02 1.32 -10.55
C SER A 20 10.07 2.50 -10.64
N HIS A 21 8.93 2.39 -9.96
CA HIS A 21 7.96 3.48 -9.82
C HIS A 21 8.53 4.57 -8.91
N GLY A 22 9.70 5.12 -9.25
CA GLY A 22 10.48 6.14 -8.52
C GLY A 22 9.79 7.50 -8.39
N GLY A 23 8.50 7.48 -8.05
CA GLY A 23 7.70 8.60 -7.57
C GLY A 23 7.09 8.26 -6.20
N PRO A 24 6.31 9.17 -5.60
CA PRO A 24 5.65 8.90 -4.33
C PRO A 24 4.77 7.66 -4.44
N VAL A 25 4.80 6.79 -3.41
CA VAL A 25 3.99 5.56 -3.36
C VAL A 25 2.52 5.89 -3.62
N ARG A 26 1.97 5.32 -4.70
CA ARG A 26 0.65 5.64 -5.27
C ARG A 26 -0.30 4.45 -5.34
N ASP A 27 0.24 3.24 -5.26
CA ASP A 27 -0.44 1.98 -5.48
C ASP A 27 0.25 0.85 -4.70
N TYR A 28 -0.38 -0.32 -4.67
CA TYR A 28 0.13 -1.51 -4.00
C TYR A 28 1.55 -1.90 -4.43
N VAL A 29 1.85 -1.89 -5.74
CA VAL A 29 3.14 -2.37 -6.27
C VAL A 29 4.26 -1.45 -5.81
N GLY A 30 4.07 -0.13 -5.95
CA GLY A 30 5.05 0.85 -5.48
C GLY A 30 5.30 0.78 -3.98
N LEU A 31 4.27 0.50 -3.16
CA LEU A 31 4.44 0.32 -1.72
C LEU A 31 5.28 -0.93 -1.40
N VAL A 32 4.95 -2.08 -2.00
CA VAL A 32 5.67 -3.34 -1.77
C VAL A 32 7.12 -3.24 -2.20
N ASP A 33 7.38 -2.67 -3.38
CA ASP A 33 8.73 -2.53 -3.92
C ASP A 33 9.59 -1.62 -3.02
N THR A 34 9.02 -0.48 -2.60
CA THR A 34 9.68 0.43 -1.67
C THR A 34 10.01 -0.26 -0.35
N LEU A 35 9.04 -0.93 0.28
CA LEU A 35 9.27 -1.57 1.57
C LEU A 35 10.31 -2.71 1.48
N ARG A 36 10.35 -3.46 0.38
CA ARG A 36 11.39 -4.47 0.11
C ARG A 36 12.77 -3.83 -0.09
N SER A 37 12.85 -2.71 -0.80
CA SER A 37 14.10 -1.96 -0.97
C SER A 37 14.67 -1.45 0.35
N MET A 38 13.81 -1.23 1.36
CA MET A 38 14.21 -0.88 2.73
C MET A 38 14.68 -2.10 3.56
N GLY A 39 14.74 -3.29 2.96
CA GLY A 39 15.22 -4.51 3.62
C GLY A 39 14.15 -5.30 4.38
N LEU A 40 12.86 -4.95 4.26
CA LEU A 40 11.80 -5.72 4.90
C LEU A 40 11.50 -7.03 4.16
N ALA A 41 11.44 -8.13 4.92
CA ALA A 41 11.06 -9.44 4.43
C ALA A 41 9.53 -9.55 4.27
N ILE A 42 9.01 -8.98 3.17
CA ILE A 42 7.57 -8.96 2.90
C ILE A 42 7.12 -10.17 2.09
N GLN A 43 6.16 -10.90 2.64
CA GLN A 43 5.52 -12.04 1.98
C GLN A 43 4.04 -11.73 1.69
N PRO A 44 3.55 -11.94 0.45
CA PRO A 44 2.13 -11.85 0.16
C PRO A 44 1.34 -12.90 0.93
N ALA A 45 0.30 -12.47 1.65
CA ALA A 45 -0.59 -13.31 2.45
C ALA A 45 -1.99 -13.44 1.85
N GLY A 46 -2.17 -12.98 0.60
CA GLY A 46 -3.42 -13.07 -0.14
C GLY A 46 -4.28 -11.81 -0.03
N THR A 47 -5.59 -11.99 -0.08
CA THR A 47 -6.57 -10.90 -0.05
C THR A 47 -7.56 -11.13 1.09
N ILE A 48 -7.86 -10.08 1.85
CA ILE A 48 -8.81 -10.11 2.96
C ILE A 48 -9.92 -9.09 2.73
N ARG A 49 -11.06 -9.28 3.38
CA ARG A 49 -12.18 -8.33 3.34
C ARG A 49 -12.45 -7.82 4.75
N GLN A 50 -12.42 -6.50 4.89
CA GLN A 50 -12.93 -5.83 6.08
C GLN A 50 -14.31 -5.29 5.75
N PRO A 51 -15.40 -5.74 6.40
CA PRO A 51 -16.76 -5.38 6.01
C PRO A 51 -17.07 -3.87 6.14
N PHE A 52 -16.28 -3.15 6.94
CA PHE A 52 -16.38 -1.70 7.13
C PHE A 52 -15.64 -0.88 6.05
N PHE A 53 -14.77 -1.52 5.26
CA PHE A 53 -14.15 -0.92 4.08
C PHE A 53 -14.76 -1.53 2.81
N GLY A 54 -14.98 -0.68 1.80
CA GLY A 54 -15.62 -1.11 0.54
C GLY A 54 -14.77 -2.12 -0.25
N PRO A 55 -13.52 -1.79 -0.62
CA PRO A 55 -12.67 -2.68 -1.40
C PRO A 55 -12.07 -3.79 -0.52
N PRO A 56 -11.73 -4.95 -1.11
CA PRO A 56 -10.86 -5.91 -0.46
C PRO A 56 -9.46 -5.31 -0.24
N ALA A 57 -8.76 -5.78 0.78
CA ALA A 57 -7.36 -5.44 1.02
C ALA A 57 -6.42 -6.56 0.56
N SER A 58 -5.32 -6.17 -0.06
CA SER A 58 -4.16 -7.05 -0.22
C SER A 58 -3.45 -7.17 1.13
N SER A 59 -3.25 -8.41 1.58
CA SER A 59 -2.60 -8.71 2.84
C SER A 59 -1.15 -9.12 2.59
N LEU A 60 -0.25 -8.62 3.43
CA LEU A 60 1.17 -8.94 3.45
C LEU A 60 1.58 -9.28 4.88
N THR A 61 2.51 -10.19 5.05
CA THR A 61 3.17 -10.46 6.33
C THR A 61 4.58 -9.87 6.34
N VAL A 62 4.98 -9.37 7.50
CA VAL A 62 6.32 -8.85 7.80
C VAL A 62 6.64 -9.22 9.25
N GLY A 63 7.59 -10.14 9.43
CA GLY A 63 7.79 -10.80 10.73
C GLY A 63 6.49 -11.44 11.23
N ASP A 64 6.12 -11.14 12.48
CA ASP A 64 4.85 -11.53 13.10
C ASP A 64 3.70 -10.53 12.85
N GLY A 65 3.99 -9.44 12.12
CA GLY A 65 3.03 -8.40 11.80
C GLY A 65 2.33 -8.61 10.45
N GLN A 66 1.19 -7.95 10.28
CA GLN A 66 0.41 -7.97 9.05
C GLN A 66 0.16 -6.56 8.53
N ILE A 67 0.42 -6.35 7.23
CA ILE A 67 0.08 -5.13 6.50
C ILE A 67 -1.14 -5.42 5.61
N GLN A 68 -2.19 -4.62 5.76
CA GLN A 68 -3.42 -4.67 4.96
C GLN A 68 -3.50 -3.41 4.10
N ILE A 69 -3.51 -3.56 2.78
CA ILE A 69 -3.48 -2.45 1.82
C ILE A 69 -4.82 -2.39 1.10
N PHE A 70 -5.59 -1.33 1.35
CA PHE A 70 -6.83 -1.03 0.68
C PHE A 70 -6.57 0.01 -0.40
N GLU A 71 -6.83 -0.35 -1.64
CA GLU A 71 -6.75 0.57 -2.78
C GLU A 71 -8.16 1.02 -3.18
N PHE A 72 -8.44 2.30 -2.98
CA PHE A 72 -9.71 2.91 -3.32
C PHE A 72 -9.67 3.46 -4.76
N PRO A 73 -10.84 3.71 -5.39
CA PRO A 73 -10.89 4.34 -6.72
C PRO A 73 -10.17 5.70 -6.78
N ASP A 74 -10.22 6.46 -5.67
CA ASP A 74 -9.65 7.79 -5.58
C ASP A 74 -9.31 8.17 -4.12
N SER A 75 -8.61 9.30 -3.96
CA SER A 75 -8.18 9.79 -2.65
C SER A 75 -9.31 10.26 -1.74
N ASN A 76 -10.44 10.69 -2.32
CA ASN A 76 -11.60 11.12 -1.54
C ASN A 76 -12.32 9.90 -0.93
N ALA A 77 -12.46 8.82 -1.70
CA ALA A 77 -12.97 7.54 -1.20
C ALA A 77 -12.10 6.99 -0.06
N ALA A 78 -10.77 7.01 -0.21
CA ALA A 78 -9.85 6.63 0.86
C ALA A 78 -9.95 7.54 2.09
N ARG A 79 -10.14 8.86 1.89
CA ARG A 79 -10.37 9.81 2.98
C ARG A 79 -11.66 9.50 3.74
N SER A 80 -12.77 9.31 3.04
CA SER A 80 -14.07 8.98 3.64
C SER A 80 -14.07 7.65 4.38
N ALA A 81 -13.26 6.69 3.93
CA ALA A 81 -13.00 5.46 4.67
C ALA A 81 -12.19 5.74 5.96
N ALA A 82 -11.08 6.47 5.85
CA ALA A 82 -10.24 6.83 7.00
C ALA A 82 -10.99 7.64 8.07
N SER A 83 -11.88 8.55 7.66
CA SER A 83 -12.68 9.38 8.58
C SER A 83 -13.66 8.58 9.45
N ARG A 84 -13.88 7.30 9.15
CA ARG A 84 -14.70 6.40 9.98
C ARG A 84 -13.89 5.72 11.09
N VAL A 85 -12.56 5.76 11.02
CA VAL A 85 -11.68 5.12 12.01
C VAL A 85 -11.51 6.07 13.19
N ASP A 86 -11.82 5.60 14.39
CA ASP A 86 -11.58 6.36 15.62
C ASP A 86 -10.08 6.56 15.87
N PRO A 87 -9.67 7.57 16.66
CA PRO A 87 -8.26 7.87 16.93
C PRO A 87 -7.46 6.66 17.44
N ASP A 88 -8.05 5.78 18.25
CA ASP A 88 -7.40 4.57 18.76
C ASP A 88 -7.32 3.41 17.74
N GLY A 89 -7.97 3.53 16.58
CA GLY A 89 -7.96 2.51 15.52
C GLY A 89 -8.74 1.24 15.84
N ARG A 90 -9.39 1.16 17.01
CA ARG A 90 -10.17 -0.01 17.46
C ARG A 90 -11.63 0.01 17.03
N THR A 91 -12.13 1.16 16.62
CA THR A 91 -13.50 1.32 16.13
C THR A 91 -13.47 1.89 14.73
N VAL A 92 -14.27 1.30 13.84
CA VAL A 92 -14.50 1.82 12.49
C VAL A 92 -16.00 1.99 12.29
N GLY A 93 -16.47 3.24 12.26
CA GLY A 93 -17.88 3.60 12.24
C GLY A 93 -18.56 3.13 13.53
N THR A 94 -19.43 2.14 13.43
CA THR A 94 -20.14 1.53 14.57
C THR A 94 -19.60 0.15 14.94
N THR A 95 -18.50 -0.28 14.31
CA THR A 95 -17.93 -1.61 14.50
C THR A 95 -16.66 -1.54 15.32
N MET A 96 -16.64 -2.23 16.46
CA MET A 96 -15.42 -2.45 17.24
C MET A 96 -14.68 -3.66 16.68
N VAL A 97 -13.38 -3.49 16.42
CA VAL A 97 -12.50 -4.50 15.82
C VAL A 97 -11.50 -4.97 16.87
N SER A 98 -11.52 -6.28 17.15
CA SER A 98 -10.53 -6.92 18.02
C SER A 98 -9.31 -7.32 17.19
N TRP A 99 -8.30 -6.46 17.17
CA TRP A 99 -7.03 -6.73 16.49
C TRP A 99 -6.17 -7.69 17.32
N VAL A 100 -5.38 -8.53 16.64
CA VAL A 100 -4.44 -9.45 17.30
C VAL A 100 -3.24 -8.74 17.93
N ALA A 101 -2.94 -7.52 17.47
CA ALA A 101 -1.91 -6.63 17.98
C ALA A 101 -2.35 -5.17 17.78
N THR A 102 -1.55 -4.21 18.25
CA THR A 102 -1.86 -2.78 18.09
C THR A 102 -1.95 -2.41 16.61
N PRO A 103 -3.08 -1.83 16.15
CA PRO A 103 -3.21 -1.39 14.77
C PRO A 103 -2.56 -0.01 14.59
N HIS A 104 -2.04 0.24 13.40
CA HIS A 104 -1.53 1.54 12.96
C HIS A 104 -2.08 1.84 11.56
N PHE A 105 -2.82 2.93 11.44
CA PHE A 105 -3.50 3.31 10.21
C PHE A 105 -2.77 4.43 9.49
N TYR A 106 -2.49 4.22 8.21
CA TYR A 106 -1.81 5.16 7.32
C TYR A 106 -2.68 5.44 6.12
N ARG A 107 -2.51 6.62 5.51
CA ARG A 107 -3.20 6.99 4.28
C ARG A 107 -2.28 7.79 3.36
N ARG A 108 -2.22 7.41 2.09
CA ARG A 108 -1.50 8.16 1.05
C ARG A 108 -2.29 8.11 -0.25
N GLY A 109 -2.74 9.27 -0.74
CA GLY A 109 -3.56 9.33 -1.94
C GLY A 109 -4.82 8.47 -1.80
N ARG A 110 -4.95 7.46 -2.69
CA ARG A 110 -6.05 6.47 -2.70
C ARG A 110 -5.79 5.22 -1.87
N LEU A 111 -4.63 5.12 -1.22
CA LEU A 111 -4.29 3.99 -0.35
C LEU A 111 -4.68 4.28 1.09
N LEU A 112 -5.29 3.29 1.73
CA LEU A 112 -5.40 3.17 3.17
C LEU A 112 -4.65 1.89 3.57
N VAL A 113 -3.74 2.01 4.53
CA VAL A 113 -2.89 0.90 4.95
C VAL A 113 -3.06 0.70 6.45
N ILE A 114 -3.27 -0.54 6.86
CA ILE A 114 -3.32 -0.94 8.27
C ILE A 114 -2.14 -1.84 8.53
N TYR A 115 -1.31 -1.49 9.50
CA TYR A 115 -0.31 -2.39 10.04
C TYR A 115 -0.78 -2.89 11.40
N VAL A 116 -0.84 -4.20 11.58
CA VAL A 116 -1.21 -4.85 12.84
C VAL A 116 -0.01 -5.66 13.29
N GLY A 117 0.73 -5.15 14.27
CA GLY A 117 1.97 -5.75 14.75
C GLY A 117 2.84 -4.78 15.54
N GLU A 118 3.94 -5.30 16.09
CA GLU A 118 4.84 -4.56 16.99
C GLU A 118 6.26 -4.39 16.40
N GLU A 119 6.50 -4.82 15.17
CA GLU A 119 7.82 -4.77 14.56
C GLU A 119 8.23 -3.32 14.27
N GLU A 120 9.23 -2.82 15.02
CA GLU A 120 9.72 -1.44 14.90
C GLU A 120 10.23 -1.11 13.49
N ALA A 121 10.89 -2.06 12.82
CA ALA A 121 11.41 -1.87 11.46
C ALA A 121 10.26 -1.65 10.47
N ALA A 122 9.22 -2.49 10.50
CA ALA A 122 8.00 -2.28 9.71
C ALA A 122 7.33 -0.93 10.02
N ARG A 123 7.17 -0.56 11.30
CA ARG A 123 6.57 0.74 11.68
C ARG A 123 7.40 1.92 11.19
N ALA A 124 8.73 1.85 11.32
CA ALA A 124 9.64 2.89 10.85
C ALA A 124 9.58 3.04 9.32
N ALA A 125 9.59 1.93 8.58
CA ALA A 125 9.52 1.95 7.12
C ALA A 125 8.17 2.50 6.63
N LEU A 126 7.05 2.03 7.19
CA LEU A 126 5.73 2.55 6.84
C LEU A 126 5.60 4.04 7.15
N ARG A 127 6.16 4.51 8.27
CA ARG A 127 6.21 5.95 8.58
C ARG A 127 7.05 6.75 7.59
N ALA A 128 8.20 6.23 7.18
CA ALA A 128 9.05 6.90 6.18
C ALA A 128 8.34 7.03 4.82
N VAL A 129 7.60 6.00 4.41
CA VAL A 129 6.93 5.94 3.10
C VAL A 129 5.58 6.67 3.10
N LEU A 130 4.74 6.40 4.09
CA LEU A 130 3.35 6.85 4.13
C LEU A 130 3.13 8.07 5.04
N GLY A 131 4.10 8.39 5.91
CA GLY A 131 3.99 9.44 6.93
C GLY A 131 3.49 8.91 8.27
N THR A 132 3.22 9.82 9.20
CA THR A 132 2.70 9.48 10.54
C THR A 132 1.35 8.76 10.43
N PRO A 133 1.09 7.71 11.23
CA PRO A 133 -0.23 7.11 11.28
C PRO A 133 -1.26 8.15 11.72
N PHE A 134 -2.46 8.10 11.14
CA PHE A 134 -3.54 9.01 11.50
C PHE A 134 -4.43 8.45 12.62
N ALA A 135 -4.36 7.15 12.88
CA ALA A 135 -5.07 6.46 13.95
C ALA A 135 -4.28 5.21 14.42
N GLY A 136 -4.56 4.78 15.66
CA GLY A 136 -3.84 3.72 16.35
C GLY A 136 -2.55 4.20 17.01
N GLY A 137 -1.92 3.35 17.83
CA GLY A 137 -0.81 3.76 18.68
C GLY A 137 -0.44 2.74 19.74
#